data_AF-A0A848RXH7-F1
#
_entry.id   AF-A0A848RXH7-F1
#
_cell.length_a   1.000
_cell.length_b   1.000
_cell.length_c   1.000
_cell.angle_alpha   90.00
_cell.angle_beta   90.00
_cell.angle_gamma   90.00
#
_symmetry.space_group_name_H-M   'P 1'
#
loop_
_entity.id
_entity.type
_entity.pdbx_description
1 polymer ?
#
loop_
_entity_poly.entity_id
_entity_poly.type
_entity_poly.pdbx_seq_one_letter_code
_entity_poly.pdbx_strand_id
1 'polypeptide(L)' 'MKLFSEFKEFAVKGNMMDMAIGIIIGASFNKVIDVLVKKVFIPPLSLLTDGVNMQNKQIIL' A
#
# COMPACT_ATOMS: atom_id res chain seq x y z
N MET A 1 -37.18 -2.35 -5.85
CA MET A 1 -36.66 -2.62 -4.48
C MET A 1 -35.95 -3.96 -4.33
N LYS A 2 -36.20 -4.98 -5.17
CA LYS A 2 -35.49 -6.29 -5.13
C LYS A 2 -33.97 -6.23 -5.32
N LEU A 3 -33.46 -5.31 -6.15
CA LEU A 3 -32.01 -5.19 -6.38
C LEU A 3 -31.22 -4.88 -5.11
N PHE A 4 -31.77 -4.09 -4.18
CA PHE A 4 -31.09 -3.78 -2.92
C PHE A 4 -31.06 -4.97 -1.96
N SER A 5 -32.10 -5.81 -1.94
CA SER A 5 -32.11 -7.04 -1.14
C SER A 5 -31.17 -8.09 -1.73
N GLU A 6 -31.18 -8.27 -3.05
CA GLU A 6 -30.28 -9.19 -3.77
C GLU A 6 -28.81 -8.75 -3.68
N PHE A 7 -28.54 -7.44 -3.75
CA PHE A 7 -27.19 -6.89 -3.56
C PHE A 7 -26.72 -7.06 -2.11
N LYS A 8 -27.61 -6.88 -1.12
CA LYS A 8 -27.28 -7.16 0.28
C LYS A 8 -26.96 -8.63 0.51
N GLU A 9 -27.76 -9.54 -0.03
CA GLU A 9 -27.47 -10.98 0.03
C GLU A 9 -26.16 -11.34 -0.69
N PHE A 10 -25.85 -10.68 -1.80
CA PHE A 10 -24.61 -10.86 -2.55
C PHE A 10 -23.37 -10.33 -1.80
N ALA A 11 -23.47 -9.14 -1.20
CA ALA A 11 -22.39 -8.52 -0.45
C ALA A 11 -22.10 -9.24 0.88
N VAL A 12 -23.10 -9.89 1.47
CA VAL A 12 -22.95 -10.68 2.71
C VAL A 12 -22.35 -12.07 2.43
N LYS A 13 -22.18 -12.47 1.16
CA LYS A 13 -21.48 -13.71 0.84
C LYS A 13 -20.02 -13.60 1.28
N GLY A 14 -19.58 -14.55 2.12
CA GLY A 14 -18.21 -14.58 2.64
C GLY A 14 -17.14 -14.56 1.54
N ASN A 15 -17.34 -15.32 0.45
CA ASN A 15 -16.39 -15.37 -0.66
C ASN A 15 -16.14 -14.02 -1.35
N MET A 16 -17.14 -13.14 -1.40
CA MET A 16 -17.03 -11.81 -1.97
C MET A 16 -16.40 -10.84 -0.96
N MET A 17 -16.84 -10.90 0.30
CA MET A 17 -16.32 -10.04 1.35
C MET A 17 -14.82 -10.26 1.56
N ASP A 18 -14.37 -11.52 1.62
CA ASP A 18 -12.96 -11.88 1.78
C ASP A 18 -12.11 -11.41 0.58
N MET A 19 -12.66 -11.52 -0.63
CA MET A 19 -12.01 -11.01 -1.85
C MET A 19 -11.88 -9.48 -1.82
N ALA A 20 -12.93 -8.76 -1.40
CA ALA A 20 -12.91 -7.31 -1.29
C ALA A 20 -11.88 -6.83 -0.25
N ILE A 21 -11.83 -7.49 0.92
CA ILE A 21 -10.84 -7.23 1.96
C ILE A 21 -9.42 -7.46 1.43
N GLY A 22 -9.19 -8.56 0.71
CA GLY A 22 -7.88 -8.87 0.11
C GLY A 22 -7.41 -7.80 -0.88
N ILE A 23 -8.30 -7.28 -1.72
CA ILE A 23 -7.98 -6.22 -2.68
C ILE A 23 -7.68 -4.90 -1.97
N ILE A 24 -8.48 -4.52 -0.97
CA ILE A 24 -8.30 -3.27 -0.22
C ILE A 24 -6.96 -3.28 0.55
N ILE A 25 -6.65 -4.40 1.20
CA ILE A 25 -5.39 -4.59 1.90
C ILE A 25 -4.24 -4.58 0.90
N GLY A 26 -4.32 -5.36 -0.18
CA GLY A 26 -3.28 -5.41 -1.23
C GLY A 26 -2.98 -4.04 -1.85
N ALA A 27 -4.01 -3.24 -2.12
CA ALA A 27 -3.86 -1.89 -2.67
C ALA A 27 -3.25 -0.91 -1.65
N SER A 28 -3.56 -1.06 -0.37
CA SER A 28 -3.13 -0.13 0.69
C SER A 28 -1.79 -0.50 1.31
N PHE A 29 -1.39 -1.77 1.25
CA PHE A 29 -0.21 -2.32 1.93
C PHE A 29 1.10 -1.69 1.43
N ASN A 30 1.20 -1.41 0.14
CA ASN A 30 2.37 -0.76 -0.45
C ASN A 30 2.70 0.57 0.24
N LYS A 31 1.69 1.38 0.61
CA LYS A 31 1.90 2.66 1.30
C LYS A 31 2.47 2.47 2.70
N VAL A 32 2.09 1.40 3.39
CA VAL A 32 2.63 1.05 4.71
C VAL A 32 4.10 0.67 4.59
N ILE A 33 4.43 -0.16 3.60
CA ILE A 33 5.81 -0.57 3.33
C ILE A 33 6.67 0.62 2.91
N ASP A 34 6.17 1.52 2.07
CA ASP A 34 6.87 2.74 1.68
C ASP A 34 7.25 3.62 2.88
N VAL A 35 6.33 3.81 3.83
CA VAL A 35 6.60 4.59 5.03
C VAL A 35 7.63 3.89 5.91
N LEU A 36 7.53 2.57 6.05
CA LEU A 36 8.49 1.77 6.79
C LEU A 36 9.89 1.87 6.18
N VAL A 37 10.01 1.70 4.87
CA VAL A 37 11.28 1.81 4.14
C VAL A 37 11.86 3.20 4.31
N LYS A 38 11.07 4.25 4.04
CA LYS A 38 11.54 5.64 4.11
C LYS A 38 11.95 6.08 5.51
N LYS A 39 11.26 5.61 6.56
CA LYS A 39 11.51 6.07 7.94
C LYS A 39 12.44 5.18 8.75
N VAL A 40 12.51 3.89 8.43
CA VAL A 40 13.28 2.91 9.23
C VAL A 40 14.50 2.42 8.48
N PHE A 41 14.41 2.18 7.17
CA PHE A 41 15.50 1.60 6.39
C PHE A 41 16.40 2.65 5.73
N ILE A 42 15.84 3.73 5.18
CA ILE A 42 16.62 4.79 4.53
C ILE A 42 17.59 5.50 5.49
N PRO A 43 17.26 5.84 6.76
CA PRO A 43 18.21 6.56 7.61
C PRO A 43 19.50 5.78 7.91
N PRO A 44 19.43 4.49 8.31
CA PRO A 44 20.64 3.67 8.47
C PRO A 44 21.40 3.46 7.15
N LEU A 45 20.71 3.19 6.04
CA LEU A 45 21.38 3.06 4.73
C LEU A 45 22.08 4.36 4.32
N SER A 46 21.45 5.51 4.54
CA SER A 46 22.02 6.81 4.19
C SER A 46 23.29 7.13 4.98
N LEU A 47 23.41 6.63 6.22
CA LEU A 47 24.62 6.76 7.04
C LEU A 47 25.74 5.83 6.57
N LEU A 48 25.39 4.62 6.11
CA LEU A 48 26.36 3.64 5.58
C LEU A 48 26.83 3.96 4.15
N THR A 49 26.06 4.74 3.40
CA THR A 49 26.35 5.10 2.00
C THR A 49 26.91 6.54 1.87
N ASP A 50 27.48 7.11 2.92
CA ASP A 50 28.08 8.47 2.93
C ASP A 50 27.17 9.58 2.37
N GLY A 51 25.91 9.64 2.84
CA GLY A 51 25.06 10.81 2.59
C GLY A 51 24.55 10.93 1.15
N VAL A 52 24.49 9.84 0.39
CA VAL A 52 23.78 9.83 -0.91
C VAL A 52 22.28 9.99 -0.66
N ASN A 53 21.86 11.24 -0.46
CA ASN A 53 20.49 11.69 -0.49
C ASN A 53 19.94 11.47 -1.91
N MET A 54 19.44 10.26 -2.17
CA MET A 54 18.69 9.85 -3.37
C MET A 54 17.40 10.67 -3.58
N GLN A 55 17.12 11.63 -2.69
CA GLN A 55 16.00 12.56 -2.80
C GLN A 55 16.30 13.77 -3.71
N ASN A 56 17.58 14.06 -4.02
CA ASN A 56 17.97 15.30 -4.71
C ASN A 56 19.01 15.14 -5.83
N LYS A 57 19.15 13.95 -6.43
CA LYS A 57 20.02 13.77 -7.60
C LYS A 57 19.21 13.99 -8.89
N GLN A 58 18.85 15.23 -9.19
CA GLN A 58 18.60 15.64 -10.57
C GLN A 58 19.95 15.57 -11.30
N ILE A 59 20.26 14.39 -11.86
CA ILE A 59 21.33 14.28 -12.86
C ILE A 59 20.76 14.92 -14.12
N ILE A 60 20.91 16.25 -14.20
CA ILE A 60 20.82 16.98 -15.46
C ILE A 60 22.10 16.67 -16.23
N LEU A 61 21.94 15.86 -17.28
CA LEU A 61 22.90 15.73 -18.38
C LEU A 61 22.62 16.85 -19.40
#